data_AF-A0A7S2ZZZ4-F1
#
_entry.id   AF-A0A7S2ZZZ4-F1
#
_cell.length_a   1.000
_cell.length_b   1.000
_cell.length_c   1.000
_cell.angle_alpha   90.00
_cell.angle_beta   90.00
_cell.angle_gamma   90.00
#
_symmetry.space_group_name_H-M   'P 1'
#
loop_
_entity.id
_entity.type
_entity.pdbx_description
1 polymer ?
#
loop_
_entity_poly.entity_id
_entity_poly.type
_entity_poly.pdbx_seq_one_letter_code
_entity_poly.pdbx_strand_id
1 'polypeptide(L)'
;MEITVPSHPWPVGEMLLMDFRAEHMKGSDKEKKDADEVPLFFYVMPMSDTRIFVEETSLIGRPAVDFDYLKEQCYKRLAYHNVQVEEVHEEEFCYIPMGGGMPLLNQRVIGYGGSAGLVHPATGYMFGNAVNRADEVGEALVNALNDGNLSGAEVSTRVWKQIWSDARLLQRDFLVFGGETILRMKLHELQYFFDAFFKLPWEQWTQFLSFGLIRPEERLVFGLGVFLRASNEVRFKLVFEAIARGQLTLLKSVIPNPFRRN
;
A
#
# COMPACT_ATOMS: atom_id res chain seq x y z
N MET A 1 0.81 17.47 7.93
CA MET A 1 0.69 18.90 8.24
C MET A 1 1.60 19.72 7.35
N GLU A 2 1.12 20.88 6.93
CA GLU A 2 1.90 21.86 6.20
C GLU A 2 2.32 22.99 7.14
N ILE A 3 3.62 23.28 7.24
CA ILE A 3 4.18 24.13 8.30
C ILE A 3 5.21 25.14 7.77
N THR A 4 5.26 26.30 8.43
CA THR A 4 6.40 27.25 8.35
C THR A 4 7.42 26.89 9.43
N VAL A 5 8.69 26.89 9.05
CA VAL A 5 9.84 26.64 9.93
C VAL A 5 10.95 27.65 9.64
N PRO A 6 11.82 28.02 10.60
CA PRO A 6 12.93 28.94 10.33
C PRO A 6 13.98 28.33 9.38
N SER A 7 14.18 27.02 9.48
CA SER A 7 15.05 26.21 8.62
C SER A 7 14.77 24.72 8.83
N HIS A 8 15.22 23.88 7.88
CA HIS A 8 15.14 22.42 7.99
C HIS A 8 16.32 21.73 7.29
N PRO A 9 16.63 20.46 7.63
CA PRO A 9 17.80 19.76 7.09
C PRO A 9 17.56 19.10 5.71
N TRP A 10 16.31 19.04 5.22
CA TRP A 10 15.98 18.33 3.98
C TRP A 10 16.20 19.20 2.73
N PRO A 11 16.68 18.63 1.62
CA PRO A 11 16.84 19.36 0.36
C PRO A 11 15.51 19.78 -0.27
N VAL A 12 15.41 21.02 -0.73
CA VAL A 12 14.24 21.54 -1.45
C VAL A 12 14.11 20.85 -2.81
N GLY A 13 12.88 20.44 -3.16
CA GLY A 13 12.60 19.73 -4.41
C GLY A 13 12.81 18.21 -4.35
N GLU A 14 13.23 17.67 -3.20
CA GLU A 14 13.38 16.23 -2.98
C GLU A 14 12.43 15.76 -1.86
N MET A 15 11.64 14.72 -2.14
CA MET A 15 10.76 14.12 -1.14
C MET A 15 11.50 13.03 -0.36
N LEU A 16 11.47 13.11 0.97
CA LEU A 16 11.79 11.96 1.82
C LEU A 16 10.57 11.04 1.86
N LEU A 17 10.73 9.84 1.30
CA LEU A 17 9.65 8.86 1.17
C LEU A 17 9.86 7.69 2.15
N MET A 18 8.86 7.41 2.99
CA MET A 18 8.77 6.23 3.87
C MET A 18 9.99 6.06 4.79
N ASP A 19 10.36 7.10 5.54
CA ASP A 19 11.48 7.01 6.48
C ASP A 19 11.09 6.28 7.78
N PHE A 20 11.42 4.99 7.84
CA PHE A 20 11.23 4.11 9.01
C PHE A 20 12.30 4.25 10.09
N ARG A 21 13.22 5.21 10.00
CA ARG A 21 14.21 5.40 11.06
C ARG A 21 13.52 5.94 12.31
N ALA A 22 13.89 5.43 13.49
CA ALA A 22 13.16 5.66 14.76
C ALA A 22 14.06 6.17 15.89
N GLU A 23 15.09 6.96 15.57
CA GLU A 23 16.06 7.50 16.53
C GLU A 23 15.43 8.41 17.56
N HIS A 24 14.36 9.12 17.17
CA HIS A 24 13.56 9.98 18.05
C HIS A 24 12.81 9.20 19.14
N MET A 25 12.74 7.86 19.07
CA MET A 25 12.06 6.98 20.03
C MET A 25 13.03 6.12 20.86
N LYS A 26 14.27 6.58 21.08
CA LYS A 26 15.29 5.82 21.84
C LYS A 26 15.48 6.30 23.28
N GLY A 27 14.66 7.24 23.76
CA GLY A 27 14.81 7.90 25.06
C GLY A 27 14.51 7.02 26.27
N SER A 28 13.74 5.94 26.10
CA SER A 28 13.45 4.94 27.15
C SER A 28 13.24 3.55 26.56
N ASP A 29 13.28 2.51 27.40
CA ASP A 29 12.98 1.14 26.96
C ASP A 29 11.54 0.96 26.50
N LYS A 30 10.61 1.78 27.05
CA LYS A 30 9.24 1.84 26.57
C LYS A 30 9.19 2.36 25.14
N GLU A 31 9.82 3.50 24.85
CA GLU A 31 9.80 4.08 23.50
C GLU A 31 10.46 3.16 22.47
N LYS A 32 11.56 2.48 22.83
CA LYS A 32 12.18 1.48 21.94
C LYS A 32 11.23 0.33 21.62
N LYS A 33 10.47 -0.13 22.62
CA LYS A 33 9.48 -1.19 22.46
C LYS A 33 8.32 -0.71 21.58
N ASP A 34 7.81 0.49 21.84
CA ASP A 34 6.71 1.08 21.07
C ASP A 34 7.11 1.27 19.59
N ALA A 35 8.33 1.74 19.33
CA ALA A 35 8.88 1.86 17.98
C ALA A 35 8.95 0.51 17.25
N ASP A 36 9.29 -0.57 17.96
CA ASP A 36 9.40 -1.92 17.39
C ASP A 36 8.02 -2.56 17.11
N GLU A 37 7.06 -2.34 18.00
CA GLU A 37 5.71 -2.94 17.94
C GLU A 37 4.72 -2.13 17.09
N VAL A 38 4.93 -0.82 16.95
CA VAL A 38 4.11 0.09 16.14
C VAL A 38 5.02 0.86 15.17
N PRO A 39 5.48 0.22 14.07
CA PRO A 39 6.35 0.86 13.11
C PRO A 39 5.67 2.07 12.45
N LEU A 40 6.24 3.25 12.69
CA LEU A 40 5.86 4.48 12.02
C LEU A 40 6.92 4.86 10.99
N PHE A 41 6.50 5.63 9.99
CA PHE A 41 7.41 6.25 9.05
C PHE A 41 7.03 7.70 8.79
N PHE A 42 7.99 8.43 8.26
CA PHE A 42 7.89 9.86 8.02
C PHE A 42 7.95 10.20 6.54
N TYR A 43 7.08 11.11 6.10
CA TYR A 43 7.21 11.83 4.85
C TYR A 43 7.65 13.27 5.09
N VAL A 44 8.53 13.76 4.22
CA VAL A 44 8.86 15.18 4.14
C VAL A 44 8.85 15.61 2.69
N MET A 45 8.14 16.69 2.40
CA MET A 45 8.16 17.37 1.11
C MET A 45 8.50 18.84 1.34
N PRO A 46 9.78 19.22 1.20
CA PRO A 46 10.19 20.61 1.33
C PRO A 46 9.83 21.40 0.07
N MET A 47 8.95 22.38 0.22
CA MET A 47 8.48 23.25 -0.87
C MET A 47 9.35 24.50 -1.02
N SER A 48 9.99 24.92 0.07
CA SER A 48 11.01 25.99 0.13
C SER A 48 11.84 25.80 1.41
N ASP A 49 12.90 26.58 1.61
CA ASP A 49 13.77 26.51 2.80
C ASP A 49 13.04 26.73 4.14
N THR A 50 11.83 27.29 4.10
CA THR A 50 11.04 27.63 5.29
C THR A 50 9.61 27.07 5.28
N ARG A 51 9.22 26.33 4.24
CA ARG A 51 7.85 25.78 4.10
C ARG A 51 7.90 24.33 3.69
N ILE A 52 7.43 23.45 4.56
CA ILE A 52 7.51 22.00 4.37
C ILE A 52 6.17 21.33 4.68
N PHE A 53 5.86 20.27 3.95
CA PHE A 53 4.84 19.31 4.35
C PHE A 53 5.52 18.13 5.05
N VAL A 54 4.98 17.73 6.20
CA VAL A 54 5.44 16.58 6.97
C VAL A 54 4.28 15.69 7.39
N GLU A 55 4.49 14.39 7.40
CA GLU A 55 3.48 13.42 7.81
C GLU A 55 4.14 12.28 8.56
N GLU A 56 3.71 12.05 9.80
CA GLU A 56 4.01 10.84 10.56
C GLU A 56 2.84 9.87 10.39
N THR A 57 3.13 8.65 9.98
CA THR A 57 2.09 7.71 9.55
C THR A 57 2.49 6.27 9.84
N SER A 58 1.49 5.39 9.91
CA SER A 58 1.68 3.95 10.02
C SER A 58 1.33 3.29 8.69
N LEU A 59 2.12 2.33 8.23
CA LEU A 59 1.88 1.68 6.94
C LEU A 59 0.58 0.89 6.90
N ILE A 60 0.40 0.04 7.91
CA ILE A 60 -0.80 -0.76 8.08
C ILE A 60 -0.96 -1.04 9.57
N GLY A 61 -2.18 -0.89 10.08
CA GLY A 61 -2.50 -1.09 11.49
C GLY A 61 -3.86 -1.75 11.64
N ARG A 62 -3.96 -2.68 12.60
CA ARG A 62 -5.24 -3.25 13.03
C ARG A 62 -5.21 -3.48 14.55
N PRO A 63 -5.82 -2.59 15.37
CA PRO A 63 -6.57 -1.38 14.99
C PRO A 63 -5.68 -0.29 14.38
N ALA A 64 -6.31 0.75 13.81
CA ALA A 64 -5.57 1.92 13.32
C ALA A 64 -4.83 2.62 14.47
N VAL A 65 -3.67 3.21 14.16
CA VAL A 65 -2.89 3.98 15.14
C VAL A 65 -3.62 5.29 15.44
N ASP A 66 -3.63 5.67 16.72
CA ASP A 66 -4.29 6.87 17.20
C ASP A 66 -3.63 8.15 16.66
N PHE A 67 -4.43 9.13 16.25
CA PHE A 67 -3.92 10.36 15.66
C PHE A 67 -3.16 11.25 16.64
N ASP A 68 -3.54 11.27 17.93
CA ASP A 68 -2.81 12.05 18.93
C ASP A 68 -1.42 11.44 19.15
N TYR A 69 -1.33 10.10 19.11
CA TYR A 69 -0.04 9.41 19.16
C TYR A 69 0.84 9.71 17.94
N LEU A 70 0.28 9.67 16.72
CA LEU A 70 1.00 10.04 15.50
C LEU A 70 1.48 11.50 15.55
N LYS A 71 0.64 12.41 16.03
CA LYS A 71 0.99 13.83 16.21
C LYS A 71 2.13 13.99 17.22
N GLU A 72 2.08 13.30 18.36
CA GLU A 72 3.17 13.30 19.35
C GLU A 72 4.49 12.84 18.71
N GLN A 73 4.49 11.71 17.99
CA GLN A 73 5.70 11.20 17.34
C GLN A 73 6.20 12.15 16.25
N CYS A 74 5.30 12.77 15.49
CA CYS A 74 5.66 13.76 14.48
C CYS A 74 6.43 14.94 15.10
N TYR A 75 5.92 15.53 16.19
CA TYR A 75 6.62 16.62 16.88
C TYR A 75 7.94 16.18 17.52
N LYS A 76 8.00 14.97 18.10
CA LYS A 76 9.25 14.41 18.62
C LYS A 76 10.30 14.24 17.51
N ARG A 77 9.89 13.77 16.33
CA ARG A 77 10.77 13.60 15.18
C ARG A 77 11.25 14.94 14.62
N LEU A 78 10.36 15.93 14.51
CA LEU A 78 10.75 17.31 14.13
C LEU A 78 11.79 17.87 15.11
N ALA A 79 11.55 17.73 16.42
CA ALA A 79 12.49 18.16 17.46
C ALA A 79 13.83 17.43 17.37
N TYR A 80 13.84 16.12 17.10
CA TYR A 80 15.05 15.33 16.87
C TYR A 80 15.88 15.87 15.69
N HIS A 81 15.22 16.39 14.66
CA HIS A 81 15.86 17.04 13.51
C HIS A 81 16.15 18.54 13.71
N ASN A 82 15.95 19.08 14.93
CA ASN A 82 16.09 20.50 15.26
C ASN A 82 15.17 21.42 14.45
N VAL A 83 14.00 20.91 14.02
CA VAL A 83 13.01 21.69 13.28
C VAL A 83 11.99 22.27 14.24
N GLN A 84 11.92 23.60 14.30
CA GLN A 84 10.96 24.34 15.11
C GLN A 84 9.78 24.76 14.22
N VAL A 85 8.56 24.47 14.66
CA VAL A 85 7.34 24.86 13.96
C VAL A 85 6.97 26.28 14.39
N GLU A 86 6.96 27.23 13.44
CA GLU A 86 6.51 28.60 13.68
C GLU A 86 5.00 28.76 13.43
N GLU A 87 4.50 28.11 12.37
CA GLU A 87 3.11 28.19 11.95
C GLU A 87 2.67 26.85 11.35
N VAL A 88 1.43 26.45 11.61
CA VAL A 88 0.77 25.32 10.96
C VAL A 88 -0.31 25.89 10.04
N HIS A 89 -0.14 25.71 8.73
CA HIS A 89 -1.11 26.17 7.72
C HIS A 89 -2.29 25.21 7.61
N GLU A 90 -1.99 23.90 7.61
CA GLU A 90 -2.98 22.85 7.40
C GLU A 90 -2.61 21.58 8.17
N GLU A 91 -3.63 20.93 8.72
CA GLU A 91 -3.54 19.63 9.38
C GLU A 91 -4.63 18.70 8.81
N GLU A 92 -4.22 17.55 8.29
CA GLU A 92 -5.10 16.55 7.70
C GLU A 92 -5.00 15.25 8.51
N PHE A 93 -6.15 14.61 8.71
CA PHE A 93 -6.27 13.29 9.32
C PHE A 93 -6.88 12.33 8.32
N CYS A 94 -6.12 11.29 7.94
CA CYS A 94 -6.54 10.37 6.89
C CYS A 94 -6.49 8.91 7.37
N TYR A 95 -7.56 8.17 7.08
CA TYR A 95 -7.61 6.72 7.21
C TYR A 95 -7.82 6.09 5.83
N ILE A 96 -6.89 5.23 5.44
CA ILE A 96 -7.00 4.49 4.18
C ILE A 96 -7.47 3.05 4.49
N PRO A 97 -8.64 2.62 3.98
CA PRO A 97 -9.09 1.24 4.13
C PRO A 97 -8.26 0.32 3.22
N MET A 98 -7.14 -0.18 3.74
CA MET A 98 -6.15 -1.00 3.03
C MET A 98 -6.78 -2.22 2.33
N GLY A 99 -7.05 -2.10 1.02
CA GLY A 99 -7.73 -3.11 0.21
C GLY A 99 -9.26 -3.12 0.32
N GLY A 100 -9.82 -2.61 1.42
CA GLY A 100 -11.26 -2.54 1.69
C GLY A 100 -12.00 -3.89 1.60
N GLY A 101 -13.31 -3.84 1.78
CA GLY A 101 -14.19 -4.95 1.45
C GLY A 101 -14.39 -5.04 -0.07
N MET A 102 -14.46 -6.26 -0.61
CA MET A 102 -14.81 -6.44 -2.01
C MET A 102 -16.28 -6.06 -2.25
N PRO A 103 -16.59 -5.29 -3.30
CA PRO A 103 -17.98 -5.04 -3.67
C PRO A 103 -18.66 -6.34 -4.11
N LEU A 104 -19.99 -6.38 -3.98
CA LEU A 104 -20.79 -7.45 -4.58
C LEU A 104 -20.77 -7.29 -6.11
N LEU A 105 -20.07 -8.19 -6.80
CA LEU A 105 -19.83 -8.06 -8.25
C LEU A 105 -21.07 -8.35 -9.12
N ASN A 106 -22.15 -8.84 -8.51
CA ASN A 106 -23.44 -9.09 -9.17
C ASN A 106 -24.48 -7.99 -8.88
N GLN A 107 -24.09 -6.89 -8.25
CA GLN A 107 -25.00 -5.79 -7.93
C GLN A 107 -25.20 -4.86 -9.14
N ARG A 108 -26.38 -4.25 -9.22
CA ARG A 108 -26.76 -3.35 -10.33
C ARG A 108 -25.94 -2.06 -10.38
N VAL A 109 -25.56 -1.52 -9.22
CA VAL A 109 -24.81 -0.26 -9.12
C VAL A 109 -23.33 -0.55 -9.33
N ILE A 110 -22.71 0.10 -10.31
CA ILE A 110 -21.28 -0.03 -10.58
C ILE A 110 -20.55 1.02 -9.73
N GLY A 111 -19.54 0.59 -8.97
CA GLY A 111 -18.57 1.47 -8.34
C GLY A 111 -17.32 1.61 -9.20
N TYR A 112 -16.52 2.66 -8.94
CA TYR A 112 -15.18 2.80 -9.50
C TYR A 112 -14.23 3.44 -8.47
N GLY A 113 -12.92 3.22 -8.63
CA GLY A 113 -11.92 3.68 -7.66
C GLY A 113 -12.12 3.02 -6.29
N GLY A 114 -12.15 3.83 -5.22
CA GLY A 114 -12.23 3.34 -3.84
C GLY A 114 -13.52 2.59 -3.57
N SER A 115 -14.63 3.03 -4.17
CA SER A 115 -15.95 2.37 -4.08
C SER A 115 -15.98 0.98 -4.74
N ALA A 116 -15.03 0.70 -5.63
CA ALA A 116 -14.83 -0.60 -6.25
C ALA A 116 -13.75 -1.45 -5.58
N GLY A 117 -13.16 -1.00 -4.46
CA GLY A 117 -12.08 -1.73 -3.78
C GLY A 117 -10.73 -1.69 -4.50
N LEU A 118 -10.47 -0.68 -5.33
CA LEU A 118 -9.21 -0.55 -6.10
C LEU A 118 -8.01 -0.05 -5.27
N VAL A 119 -8.18 0.11 -3.96
CA VAL A 119 -7.11 0.47 -3.01
C VAL A 119 -6.16 -0.70 -2.84
N HIS A 120 -4.85 -0.46 -2.91
CA HIS A 120 -3.82 -1.50 -2.76
C HIS A 120 -3.80 -2.07 -1.33
N PRO A 121 -4.02 -3.38 -1.14
CA PRO A 121 -4.10 -3.98 0.20
C PRO A 121 -2.86 -3.84 1.07
N ALA A 122 -1.68 -3.62 0.48
CA ALA A 122 -0.42 -3.51 1.23
C ALA A 122 0.16 -2.08 1.31
N THR A 123 -0.35 -1.12 0.51
CA THR A 123 0.27 0.23 0.41
C THR A 123 -0.74 1.38 0.43
N GLY A 124 -2.04 1.09 0.29
CA GLY A 124 -3.07 2.13 0.23
C GLY A 124 -3.13 2.88 -1.10
N TYR A 125 -2.22 2.62 -2.04
CA TYR A 125 -2.20 3.28 -3.34
C TYR A 125 -3.40 2.89 -4.20
N MET A 126 -3.99 3.85 -4.88
CA MET A 126 -5.17 3.63 -5.72
C MET A 126 -5.13 4.46 -6.99
N PHE A 127 -4.66 5.70 -6.90
CA PHE A 127 -4.78 6.69 -7.97
C PHE A 127 -4.23 6.18 -9.31
N GLY A 128 -2.99 5.68 -9.34
CA GLY A 128 -2.38 5.16 -10.56
C GLY A 128 -3.17 4.01 -11.18
N ASN A 129 -3.62 3.04 -10.38
CA ASN A 129 -4.43 1.90 -10.84
C ASN A 129 -5.81 2.36 -11.37
N ALA A 130 -6.46 3.31 -10.70
CA ALA A 130 -7.77 3.81 -11.10
C ALA A 130 -7.69 4.67 -12.38
N VAL A 131 -6.67 5.50 -12.54
CA VAL A 131 -6.50 6.32 -13.75
C VAL A 131 -6.13 5.46 -14.95
N ASN A 132 -5.13 4.57 -14.82
CA ASN A 132 -4.64 3.74 -15.94
C ASN A 132 -5.69 2.79 -16.51
N ARG A 133 -6.79 2.55 -15.79
CA ARG A 133 -7.85 1.61 -16.18
C ARG A 133 -9.17 2.29 -16.51
N ALA A 134 -9.24 3.62 -16.41
CA ALA A 134 -10.48 4.36 -16.58
C ALA A 134 -11.04 4.16 -18.00
N ASP A 135 -10.19 4.25 -19.01
CA ASP A 135 -10.58 4.10 -20.42
C ASP A 135 -11.07 2.69 -20.71
N GLU A 136 -10.31 1.66 -20.30
CA GLU A 136 -10.67 0.24 -20.47
C GLU A 136 -12.05 -0.07 -19.87
N VAL A 137 -12.34 0.43 -18.66
CA VAL A 137 -13.62 0.22 -17.98
C VAL A 137 -14.73 1.07 -18.59
N GLY A 138 -14.42 2.30 -19.01
CA GLY A 138 -15.36 3.20 -19.69
C GLY A 138 -15.81 2.63 -21.04
N GLU A 139 -14.88 2.11 -21.85
CA GLU A 139 -15.18 1.44 -23.11
C GLU A 139 -16.04 0.19 -22.89
N ALA A 140 -15.73 -0.63 -21.87
CA ALA A 140 -16.54 -1.79 -21.55
C ALA A 140 -17.99 -1.41 -21.18
N LEU A 141 -18.19 -0.30 -20.46
CA LEU A 141 -19.51 0.23 -20.14
C LEU A 141 -20.24 0.73 -21.39
N VAL A 142 -19.59 1.53 -22.23
CA VAL A 142 -20.19 2.05 -23.48
C VAL A 142 -20.58 0.90 -24.40
N ASN A 143 -19.70 -0.07 -24.60
CA ASN A 143 -19.97 -1.24 -25.42
C ASN A 143 -21.13 -2.08 -24.88
N ALA A 144 -21.22 -2.24 -23.56
CA ALA A 144 -22.33 -2.97 -22.95
C ALA A 144 -23.67 -2.22 -23.08
N LEU A 145 -23.67 -0.90 -22.96
CA LEU A 145 -24.89 -0.08 -23.13
C LEU A 145 -25.38 -0.04 -24.58
N ASN A 146 -24.47 -0.11 -25.54
CA ASN A 146 -24.81 -0.15 -26.98
C ASN A 146 -25.32 -1.52 -27.44
N ASP A 147 -25.12 -2.57 -26.65
CA ASP A 147 -25.72 -3.88 -26.91
C ASP A 147 -27.18 -3.88 -26.43
N GLY A 148 -28.09 -3.56 -27.36
CA GLY A 148 -29.53 -3.47 -27.09
C GLY A 148 -30.20 -4.78 -26.63
N ASN A 149 -29.46 -5.89 -26.58
CA ASN A 149 -29.96 -7.16 -26.05
C ASN A 149 -29.67 -7.35 -24.56
N LEU A 150 -28.79 -6.54 -23.96
CA LEU A 150 -28.44 -6.67 -22.54
C LEU A 150 -29.43 -5.91 -21.66
N SER A 151 -29.93 -6.60 -20.64
CA SER A 151 -30.58 -5.95 -19.51
C SER A 151 -29.58 -5.10 -18.72
N GLY A 152 -30.08 -4.11 -17.97
CA GLY A 152 -29.21 -3.30 -17.10
C GLY A 152 -28.42 -4.12 -16.07
N ALA A 153 -28.94 -5.29 -15.65
CA ALA A 153 -28.22 -6.21 -14.78
C ALA A 153 -27.02 -6.86 -15.50
N GLU A 154 -27.21 -7.29 -16.75
CA GLU A 154 -26.14 -7.87 -17.57
C GLU A 154 -25.06 -6.84 -17.93
N VAL A 155 -25.45 -5.59 -18.21
CA VAL A 155 -24.51 -4.47 -18.35
C VAL A 155 -23.67 -4.32 -17.09
N SER A 156 -24.30 -4.26 -15.91
CA SER A 156 -23.56 -4.12 -14.64
C SER A 156 -22.59 -5.27 -14.37
N THR A 157 -23.01 -6.51 -14.64
CA THR A 157 -22.18 -7.71 -14.46
C THR A 157 -20.97 -7.68 -15.41
N ARG A 158 -21.17 -7.25 -16.66
CA ARG A 158 -20.07 -7.13 -17.63
C ARG A 158 -19.03 -6.11 -17.20
N VAL A 159 -19.45 -4.94 -16.71
CA VAL A 159 -18.54 -3.90 -16.23
C VAL A 159 -17.83 -4.33 -14.94
N TRP A 160 -18.55 -4.95 -14.00
CA TRP A 160 -17.92 -5.51 -12.80
C TRP A 160 -16.85 -6.57 -13.14
N LYS A 161 -17.08 -7.41 -14.15
CA LYS A 161 -16.09 -8.38 -14.62
C LYS A 161 -14.88 -7.72 -15.29
N GLN A 162 -15.04 -6.55 -15.91
CA GLN A 162 -13.92 -5.75 -16.40
C GLN A 162 -13.08 -5.19 -15.25
N ILE A 163 -13.74 -4.70 -14.20
CA ILE A 163 -13.07 -4.16 -13.01
C ILE A 163 -12.37 -5.28 -12.22
N TRP A 164 -13.04 -6.42 -12.03
CA TRP A 164 -12.58 -7.55 -11.23
C TRP A 164 -12.65 -8.86 -12.02
N SER A 165 -11.74 -9.01 -12.98
CA SER A 165 -11.52 -10.28 -13.64
C SER A 165 -10.96 -11.32 -12.68
N ASP A 166 -11.08 -12.60 -13.02
CA ASP A 166 -10.51 -13.71 -12.23
C ASP A 166 -9.00 -13.51 -11.95
N ALA A 167 -8.25 -13.01 -12.93
CA ALA A 167 -6.83 -12.72 -12.78
C ALA A 167 -6.57 -11.60 -11.77
N ARG A 168 -7.42 -10.56 -11.75
CA ARG A 168 -7.33 -9.45 -10.79
C ARG A 168 -7.76 -9.85 -9.39
N LEU A 169 -8.73 -10.74 -9.25
CA LEU A 169 -9.09 -11.31 -7.96
C LEU A 169 -7.91 -12.09 -7.36
N LEU A 170 -7.25 -12.94 -8.17
CA LEU A 170 -6.04 -13.66 -7.75
C LEU A 170 -4.87 -12.72 -7.46
N GLN A 171 -4.69 -11.67 -8.26
CA GLN A 171 -3.71 -10.63 -7.96
C GLN A 171 -3.99 -9.98 -6.61
N ARG A 172 -5.25 -9.61 -6.36
CA ARG A 172 -5.65 -9.00 -5.10
C ARG A 172 -5.37 -9.92 -3.91
N ASP A 173 -5.65 -11.22 -4.03
CA ASP A 173 -5.33 -12.21 -3.00
C ASP A 173 -3.84 -12.23 -2.66
N PHE A 174 -2.97 -12.13 -3.67
CA PHE A 174 -1.53 -11.99 -3.47
C PHE A 174 -1.15 -10.70 -2.74
N LEU A 175 -1.77 -9.57 -3.10
CA LEU A 175 -1.52 -8.28 -2.45
C LEU A 175 -2.03 -8.26 -1.00
N VAL A 176 -3.17 -8.89 -0.71
CA VAL A 176 -3.68 -9.08 0.66
C VAL A 176 -2.70 -9.89 1.49
N PHE A 177 -2.18 -10.98 0.93
CA PHE A 177 -1.15 -11.77 1.61
C PHE A 177 0.07 -10.90 1.96
N GLY A 178 0.54 -10.07 1.02
CA GLY A 178 1.61 -9.10 1.27
C GLY A 178 1.27 -8.14 2.42
N GLY A 179 0.09 -7.53 2.40
CA GLY A 179 -0.37 -6.61 3.44
C GLY A 179 -0.49 -7.26 4.82
N GLU A 180 -1.08 -8.45 4.91
CA GLU A 180 -1.18 -9.21 6.17
C GLU A 180 0.20 -9.63 6.70
N THR A 181 1.15 -9.93 5.82
CA THR A 181 2.52 -10.28 6.21
C THR A 181 3.24 -9.06 6.79
N ILE A 182 3.17 -7.92 6.12
CA ILE A 182 3.74 -6.64 6.57
C ILE A 182 3.12 -6.19 7.90
N LEU A 183 1.80 -6.34 8.08
CA LEU A 183 1.09 -6.02 9.32
C LEU A 183 1.65 -6.74 10.56
N ARG A 184 2.36 -7.85 10.38
CA ARG A 184 2.94 -8.66 11.47
C ARG A 184 4.44 -8.48 11.62
N MET A 185 5.04 -7.61 10.82
CA MET A 185 6.45 -7.31 10.92
C MET A 185 6.70 -6.24 11.98
N LYS A 186 7.68 -6.51 12.83
CA LYS A 186 8.31 -5.51 13.69
C LYS A 186 9.11 -4.52 12.86
N LEU A 187 9.51 -3.40 13.46
CA LEU A 187 10.22 -2.33 12.76
C LEU A 187 11.46 -2.83 12.02
N HIS A 188 12.32 -3.62 12.67
CA HIS A 188 13.55 -4.12 12.03
C HIS A 188 13.25 -5.10 10.88
N GLU A 189 12.26 -5.99 11.05
CA GLU A 189 11.80 -6.90 9.99
C GLU A 189 11.30 -6.10 8.77
N LEU A 190 10.54 -5.03 9.03
CA LEU A 190 9.97 -4.16 8.00
C LEU A 190 11.05 -3.39 7.25
N GLN A 191 12.06 -2.87 7.95
CA GLN A 191 13.22 -2.21 7.34
C GLN A 191 13.99 -3.17 6.42
N TYR A 192 14.27 -4.41 6.86
CA TYR A 192 14.91 -5.41 6.01
C TYR A 192 14.04 -5.84 4.82
N PHE A 193 12.72 -5.92 5.02
CA PHE A 193 11.79 -6.21 3.94
C PHE A 193 11.82 -5.12 2.87
N PHE A 194 11.74 -3.84 3.26
CA PHE A 194 11.77 -2.74 2.30
C PHE A 194 13.12 -2.57 1.61
N ASP A 195 14.23 -2.77 2.32
CA ASP A 195 15.56 -2.84 1.70
C ASP A 195 15.63 -3.92 0.60
N ALA A 196 15.08 -5.11 0.87
CA ALA A 196 14.99 -6.17 -0.13
C ALA A 196 14.05 -5.84 -1.29
N PHE A 197 12.88 -5.24 -0.99
CA PHE A 197 11.87 -4.84 -1.96
C PHE A 197 12.40 -3.79 -2.94
N PHE A 198 13.02 -2.72 -2.45
CA PHE A 198 13.55 -1.64 -3.31
C PHE A 198 14.84 -2.02 -4.06
N LYS A 199 15.50 -3.12 -3.69
CA LYS A 199 16.59 -3.75 -4.46
C LYS A 199 16.11 -4.64 -5.62
N LEU A 200 14.80 -4.80 -5.81
CA LEU A 200 14.25 -5.42 -7.01
C LEU A 200 14.49 -4.54 -8.24
N PRO A 201 14.50 -5.12 -9.45
CA PRO A 201 14.43 -4.34 -10.69
C PRO A 201 13.23 -3.37 -10.64
N TRP A 202 13.44 -2.17 -11.17
CA TRP A 202 12.47 -1.08 -11.13
C TRP A 202 11.08 -1.52 -11.65
N GLU A 203 11.07 -2.29 -12.72
CA GLU A 203 9.84 -2.80 -13.35
C GLU A 203 9.04 -3.72 -12.41
N GLN A 204 9.71 -4.50 -11.55
CA GLN A 204 9.02 -5.46 -10.69
C GLN A 204 8.29 -4.77 -9.54
N TRP A 205 8.98 -3.88 -8.82
CA TRP A 205 8.36 -3.20 -7.68
C TRP A 205 7.37 -2.13 -8.14
N THR A 206 7.58 -1.47 -9.28
CA THR A 206 6.57 -0.55 -9.84
C THR A 206 5.31 -1.27 -10.25
N GLN A 207 5.41 -2.46 -10.88
CA GLN A 207 4.24 -3.26 -11.20
C GLN A 207 3.54 -3.80 -9.95
N PHE A 208 4.25 -4.11 -8.88
CA PHE A 208 3.61 -4.44 -7.61
C PHE A 208 2.76 -3.25 -7.11
N LEU A 209 3.35 -2.06 -7.01
CA LEU A 209 2.67 -0.85 -6.51
C LEU A 209 1.50 -0.38 -7.38
N SER A 210 1.50 -0.71 -8.68
CA SER A 210 0.51 -0.25 -9.67
C SER A 210 -0.50 -1.31 -10.11
N PHE A 211 -0.61 -2.45 -9.40
CA PHE A 211 -1.47 -3.57 -9.79
C PHE A 211 -1.15 -4.16 -11.19
N GLY A 212 0.13 -4.14 -11.57
CA GLY A 212 0.65 -4.65 -12.84
C GLY A 212 0.92 -6.16 -12.88
N LEU A 213 1.18 -6.80 -11.74
CA LEU A 213 1.51 -8.25 -11.66
C LEU A 213 0.28 -9.15 -11.88
N ILE A 214 -0.28 -9.16 -13.10
CA ILE A 214 -1.55 -9.82 -13.43
C ILE A 214 -1.36 -11.31 -13.63
N ARG A 215 -0.20 -11.74 -14.13
CA ARG A 215 0.06 -13.16 -14.40
C ARG A 215 0.59 -13.86 -13.14
N PRO A 216 0.18 -15.11 -12.86
CA PRO A 216 0.67 -15.87 -11.71
C PRO A 216 2.21 -15.95 -11.63
N GLU A 217 2.86 -16.17 -12.77
CA GLU A 217 4.32 -16.24 -12.90
C GLU A 217 5.03 -14.92 -12.55
N GLU A 218 4.43 -13.76 -12.87
CA GLU A 218 4.98 -12.45 -12.49
C GLU A 218 4.97 -12.29 -10.97
N ARG A 219 3.88 -12.71 -10.32
CA ARG A 219 3.76 -12.71 -8.85
C ARG A 219 4.73 -13.69 -8.19
N LEU A 220 4.90 -14.87 -8.78
CA LEU A 220 5.88 -15.85 -8.31
C LEU A 220 7.31 -15.31 -8.40
N VAL A 221 7.69 -14.76 -9.55
CA VAL A 221 9.01 -14.16 -9.77
C VAL A 221 9.24 -13.00 -8.81
N PHE A 222 8.25 -12.12 -8.64
CA PHE A 222 8.31 -11.02 -7.67
C PHE A 222 8.52 -11.55 -6.25
N GLY A 223 7.71 -12.52 -5.79
CA GLY A 223 7.80 -13.09 -4.45
C GLY A 223 9.15 -13.77 -4.19
N LEU A 224 9.67 -14.54 -5.15
CA LEU A 224 11.01 -15.12 -5.09
C LEU A 224 12.10 -14.05 -5.11
N GLY A 225 11.91 -12.97 -5.89
CA GLY A 225 12.82 -11.85 -5.98
C GLY A 225 13.02 -11.16 -4.62
N VAL A 226 11.92 -10.91 -3.89
CA VAL A 226 11.95 -10.38 -2.52
C VAL A 226 12.61 -11.40 -1.59
N PHE A 227 12.16 -12.65 -1.63
CA PHE A 227 12.67 -13.71 -0.75
C PHE A 227 14.19 -13.89 -0.85
N LEU A 228 14.73 -13.90 -2.07
CA LEU A 228 16.16 -14.07 -2.31
C LEU A 228 16.99 -12.88 -1.82
N ARG A 229 16.42 -11.67 -1.76
CA ARG A 229 17.10 -10.45 -1.27
C ARG A 229 16.92 -10.21 0.23
N ALA A 230 15.89 -10.79 0.83
CA ALA A 230 15.56 -10.62 2.23
C ALA A 230 16.57 -11.27 3.18
N SER A 231 16.65 -10.76 4.41
CA SER A 231 17.39 -11.38 5.51
C SER A 231 16.78 -12.74 5.89
N ASN A 232 17.54 -13.60 6.57
CA ASN A 232 17.03 -14.92 6.97
C ASN A 232 15.82 -14.84 7.91
N GLU A 233 15.76 -13.80 8.74
CA GLU A 233 14.62 -13.53 9.60
C GLU A 233 13.36 -13.22 8.79
N VAL A 234 13.45 -12.29 7.83
CA VAL A 234 12.34 -11.95 6.94
C VAL A 234 11.95 -13.15 6.07
N ARG A 235 12.91 -13.95 5.58
CA ARG A 235 12.64 -15.19 4.85
C ARG A 235 11.84 -16.19 5.68
N PHE A 236 12.24 -16.41 6.93
CA PHE A 236 11.51 -17.29 7.85
C PHE A 236 10.09 -16.79 8.07
N LYS A 237 9.93 -15.48 8.30
CA LYS A 237 8.61 -14.84 8.46
C LYS A 237 7.73 -15.02 7.22
N LEU A 238 8.27 -14.76 6.02
CA LEU A 238 7.56 -14.95 4.75
C LEU A 238 7.10 -16.40 4.54
N VAL A 239 7.96 -17.37 4.80
CA VAL A 239 7.62 -18.80 4.70
C VAL A 239 6.57 -19.19 5.73
N PHE A 240 6.73 -18.73 6.97
CA PHE A 240 5.77 -18.99 8.03
C PHE A 240 4.39 -18.42 7.69
N GLU A 241 4.29 -17.16 7.28
CA GLU A 241 3.02 -16.54 6.91
C GLU A 241 2.41 -17.21 5.65
N ALA A 242 3.23 -17.60 4.68
CA ALA A 242 2.78 -18.33 3.49
C ALA A 242 2.13 -19.68 3.86
N ILE A 243 2.72 -20.43 4.78
CA ILE A 243 2.19 -21.73 5.24
C ILE A 243 1.00 -21.55 6.18
N ALA A 244 1.12 -20.67 7.17
CA ALA A 244 0.12 -20.52 8.22
C ALA A 244 -1.16 -19.84 7.70
N ARG A 245 -1.03 -18.85 6.81
CA ARG A 245 -2.15 -17.98 6.39
C ARG A 245 -2.38 -17.91 4.89
N GLY A 246 -1.31 -17.91 4.09
CA GLY A 246 -1.43 -17.85 2.63
C GLY A 246 -2.13 -19.09 2.06
N GLN A 247 -1.64 -20.27 2.47
CA GLN A 247 -2.20 -21.59 2.13
C GLN A 247 -2.59 -21.70 0.64
N LEU A 248 -3.78 -22.24 0.37
CA LEU A 248 -4.29 -22.45 -0.97
C LEU A 248 -4.58 -21.14 -1.72
N THR A 249 -4.93 -20.06 -1.01
CA THR A 249 -5.22 -18.76 -1.62
C THR A 249 -3.97 -18.16 -2.26
N LEU A 250 -2.86 -18.11 -1.50
CA LEU A 250 -1.57 -17.70 -2.03
C LEU A 250 -1.13 -18.62 -3.17
N LEU A 251 -1.25 -19.95 -2.99
CA LEU A 251 -0.87 -20.92 -4.02
C LEU A 251 -1.60 -20.67 -5.35
N LYS A 252 -2.92 -20.48 -5.31
CA LYS A 252 -3.74 -20.15 -6.48
C LYS A 252 -3.35 -18.82 -7.13
N SER A 253 -2.86 -17.87 -6.34
CA SER A 253 -2.45 -16.57 -6.86
C SER A 253 -1.15 -16.65 -7.67
N VAL A 254 -0.23 -17.56 -7.33
CA VAL A 254 1.12 -17.62 -7.95
C VAL A 254 1.32 -18.80 -8.91
N ILE A 255 0.42 -19.79 -8.91
CA ILE A 255 0.50 -20.94 -9.82
C ILE A 255 -0.49 -20.79 -10.97
N PRO A 256 -0.05 -20.92 -12.24
CA PRO A 256 -0.95 -21.01 -13.38
C PRO A 256 -1.93 -22.16 -13.22
N ASN A 257 -3.23 -21.91 -13.35
CA ASN A 257 -4.21 -22.98 -13.36
C ASN A 257 -4.39 -23.52 -14.80
N PRO A 258 -3.92 -24.73 -15.12
CA PRO A 258 -4.01 -25.26 -16.48
C PRO A 258 -5.45 -25.56 -16.93
N PHE A 259 -6.42 -25.52 -16.02
CA PHE A 259 -7.84 -25.81 -16.29
C PHE A 259 -8.73 -24.57 -16.35
N ARG A 260 -8.20 -23.36 -16.10
CA ARG A 260 -8.94 -22.10 -16.24
C ARG A 260 -8.64 -21.52 -17.62
N ARG A 261 -9.58 -21.62 -18.56
CA ARG A 261 -9.52 -20.88 -19.83
C ARG A 261 -9.86 -19.40 -19.56
N ASN A 262 -9.07 -18.50 -20.17
CA ASN A 262 -9.24 -17.05 -20.14
C ASN A 262 -10.64 -16.61 -20.60
#